data_AF-A0A6L7TKG3-F1
#
_entry.id   AF-A0A6L7TKG3-F1
#
_cell.length_a   1.000
_cell.length_b   1.000
_cell.length_c   1.000
_cell.angle_alpha   90.00
_cell.angle_beta   90.00
_cell.angle_gamma   90.00
#
_symmetry.space_group_name_H-M   'P 1'
#
loop_
_entity.id
_entity.type
_entity.pdbx_description
1 polymer ?
#
loop_
_entity_poly.entity_id
_entity_poly.type
_entity_poly.pdbx_seq_one_letter_code
_entity_poly.pdbx_strand_id
1 'polypeptide(L)'
;MVSSVDVFEYDRGRYGNDLEDLIHTTQFRAVVVNPSNKARIVRTRAMFEEPWECAFTLDLDDELVDQARLETWLDITGRRIGLGDWRPEKSGDHGRFETVSLNVVE
;
A
#
# COMPACT_ATOMS: atom_id res chain seq x y z
N MET A 1 2.90 24.61 -3.81
CA MET A 1 3.86 24.30 -2.72
C MET A 1 3.08 23.66 -1.60
N VAL A 2 3.03 22.32 -1.56
CA VAL A 2 2.48 21.60 -0.41
C VAL A 2 3.50 21.74 0.70
N SER A 3 3.13 22.43 1.77
CA SER A 3 4.00 22.68 2.91
C SER A 3 4.35 21.36 3.58
N SER A 4 5.66 21.14 3.74
CA SER A 4 6.32 20.37 4.79
C SER A 4 5.48 19.34 5.56
N VAL A 5 5.63 18.07 5.17
CA VAL A 5 5.78 16.95 6.12
C VAL A 5 4.65 16.80 7.15
N ASP A 6 3.41 16.62 6.69
CA ASP A 6 2.51 15.68 7.38
C ASP A 6 2.93 14.26 6.96
N VAL A 7 4.15 13.87 7.33
CA VAL A 7 4.57 12.48 7.25
C VAL A 7 3.69 11.74 8.24
N PHE A 8 2.86 10.84 7.71
CA PHE A 8 2.03 9.88 8.45
C PHE A 8 2.48 9.74 9.90
N GLU A 9 1.64 10.16 10.85
CA GLU A 9 1.90 9.90 12.26
C GLU A 9 1.97 8.38 12.44
N TYR A 10 3.16 7.86 12.72
CA TYR A 10 3.40 6.43 12.93
C TYR A 10 3.98 6.24 14.32
N ASP A 11 3.73 5.07 14.91
CA ASP A 11 4.19 4.73 16.26
C ASP A 11 5.72 4.64 16.31
N ARG A 12 6.38 5.77 16.61
CA ARG A 12 7.84 5.84 16.70
C ARG A 12 8.40 5.09 17.90
N GLY A 13 7.57 4.81 18.92
CA GLY A 13 7.96 3.98 20.05
C GLY A 13 8.13 2.52 19.65
N ARG A 14 7.26 2.03 18.75
CA ARG A 14 7.31 0.67 18.21
C ARG A 14 8.26 0.50 17.04
N TYR A 15 8.29 1.48 16.12
CA TYR A 15 9.00 1.35 14.84
C TYR A 15 10.34 2.09 14.79
N GLY A 16 10.68 2.87 15.82
CA GLY A 16 11.89 3.68 15.86
C GLY A 16 11.63 5.12 15.42
N ASN A 17 12.56 6.01 15.79
CA ASN A 17 12.46 7.45 15.52
C ASN A 17 13.31 7.90 14.33
N ASP A 18 14.20 7.04 13.84
CA ASP A 18 15.20 7.39 12.84
C ASP A 18 15.15 6.46 11.62
N LEU A 19 15.42 7.04 10.45
CA LEU A 19 15.37 6.34 9.17
C LEU A 19 16.47 5.26 9.08
N GLU A 20 17.63 5.49 9.68
CA GLU A 20 18.76 4.57 9.66
C GLU A 20 18.42 3.28 10.43
N ASP A 21 17.82 3.42 11.61
CA ASP A 21 17.34 2.30 12.42
C ASP A 21 16.27 1.47 11.69
N LEU A 22 15.31 2.15 11.04
CA LEU A 22 14.25 1.51 10.25
C LEU A 22 14.83 0.65 9.10
N ILE A 23 15.85 1.15 8.40
CA ILE A 23 16.51 0.43 7.29
C ILE A 23 17.14 -0.88 7.78
N HIS A 24 17.72 -0.86 8.99
CA HIS A 24 18.41 -2.01 9.56
C HIS A 24 17.48 -3.02 10.25
N THR A 25 16.26 -2.62 10.58
CA THR A 25 15.29 -3.48 11.26
C THR A 25 14.87 -4.67 10.38
N THR A 26 15.03 -5.89 10.91
CA THR A 26 14.75 -7.13 10.17
C THR A 26 13.27 -7.38 9.95
N GLN A 27 12.39 -6.84 10.80
CA GLN A 27 10.94 -7.02 10.73
C GLN A 27 10.33 -6.50 9.41
N PHE A 28 11.00 -5.55 8.75
CA PHE A 28 10.54 -4.94 7.50
C PHE A 28 11.27 -5.45 6.26
N ARG A 29 12.01 -6.56 6.37
CA ARG A 29 12.75 -7.13 5.25
C ARG A 29 11.92 -8.14 4.48
N ALA A 30 11.55 -7.76 3.26
CA ALA A 30 10.92 -8.64 2.29
C ALA A 30 11.95 -9.16 1.28
N VAL A 31 11.89 -10.46 0.95
CA VAL A 31 12.67 -11.03 -0.14
C VAL A 31 11.87 -10.93 -1.43
N VAL A 32 12.33 -10.10 -2.36
CA VAL A 32 11.68 -9.90 -3.65
C VAL A 32 12.47 -10.63 -4.74
N VAL A 33 11.77 -11.35 -5.60
CA VAL A 33 12.37 -12.00 -6.77
C VAL A 33 12.32 -11.05 -7.94
N ASN A 34 13.46 -10.76 -8.55
CA ASN A 34 13.51 -10.00 -9.79
C ASN A 34 12.87 -10.83 -10.93
N PRO A 35 11.82 -10.33 -11.59
CA PRO A 35 11.11 -11.11 -12.60
C PRO A 35 11.97 -11.45 -13.82
N SER A 36 12.95 -10.59 -14.16
CA SER A 36 13.81 -10.72 -15.35
C SER A 36 14.86 -11.81 -15.19
N ASN A 37 15.61 -11.82 -14.08
CA ASN A 37 16.75 -12.73 -13.88
C ASN A 37 16.58 -13.72 -12.72
N LYS A 38 15.43 -13.70 -12.03
CA LYS A 38 15.11 -14.55 -10.87
C LYS A 38 16.04 -14.37 -9.66
N ALA A 39 16.90 -13.35 -9.65
CA ALA A 39 17.72 -13.02 -8.50
C ALA A 39 16.85 -12.62 -7.32
N ARG A 40 17.19 -13.10 -6.11
CA ARG A 40 16.53 -12.74 -4.86
C ARG A 40 17.19 -11.49 -4.29
N ILE A 41 16.42 -10.45 -4.04
CA ILE A 41 16.89 -9.18 -3.49
C ILE A 41 16.18 -8.98 -2.16
N VAL A 42 16.95 -8.81 -1.09
CA VAL A 42 16.42 -8.42 0.22
C VAL A 42 16.20 -6.92 0.22
N ARG A 43 14.99 -6.48 0.56
CA ARG A 43 14.58 -5.07 0.55
C ARG A 43 13.89 -4.73 1.85
N THR A 44 14.27 -3.63 2.48
CA THR A 44 13.49 -3.05 3.58
C THR A 44 12.33 -2.24 3.01
N ARG A 45 11.10 -2.53 3.44
CA ARG A 45 9.85 -2.00 2.87
C ARG A 45 8.80 -1.78 3.96
N ALA A 46 8.01 -0.71 3.80
CA ALA A 46 6.93 -0.41 4.72
C ALA A 46 5.93 -1.57 4.80
N MET A 47 5.57 -1.94 6.03
CA MET A 47 4.59 -2.96 6.36
C MET A 47 3.50 -2.29 7.20
N PHE A 48 2.25 -2.40 6.76
CA PHE A 48 1.11 -1.82 7.46
C PHE A 48 0.55 -2.84 8.44
N GLU A 49 1.01 -2.80 9.69
CA GLU A 49 0.53 -3.70 10.76
C GLU A 49 -0.76 -3.20 11.41
N GLU A 50 -0.91 -1.88 11.51
CA GLU A 50 -2.10 -1.24 12.08
C GLU A 50 -3.12 -0.90 10.98
N PRO A 51 -4.42 -0.79 11.33
CA PRO A 51 -5.44 -0.28 10.41
C PRO A 51 -5.04 1.08 9.85
N TRP A 52 -5.28 1.27 8.55
CA TRP A 52 -4.96 2.49 7.84
C TRP A 52 -6.12 2.86 6.92
N GLU A 53 -6.21 4.14 6.61
CA GLU A 53 -7.16 4.69 5.64
C GLU A 53 -6.43 5.77 4.83
N CYS A 54 -6.77 5.88 3.54
CA CYS A 54 -6.31 6.99 2.72
C CYS A 54 -7.42 7.42 1.74
N ALA A 55 -7.39 8.68 1.36
CA ALA A 55 -8.23 9.23 0.31
C ALA A 55 -7.38 9.58 -0.91
N PHE A 56 -7.93 9.34 -2.09
CA PHE A 56 -7.31 9.67 -3.36
C PHE A 56 -8.38 9.94 -4.41
N THR A 57 -7.99 10.65 -5.47
CA THR A 57 -8.86 10.94 -6.61
C THR A 57 -8.38 10.14 -7.81
N LEU A 58 -9.32 9.67 -8.64
CA LEU A 58 -9.07 9.00 -9.90
C LEU A 58 -9.84 9.71 -11.00
N ASP A 59 -9.21 9.87 -12.16
CA ASP A 59 -9.92 10.24 -13.39
C ASP A 59 -10.45 8.95 -14.04
N LEU A 60 -11.77 8.90 -14.26
CA LEU A 60 -12.45 7.77 -14.88
C LEU A 60 -12.91 8.16 -16.29
N ASP A 61 -12.68 7.26 -17.25
CA ASP A 61 -13.32 7.34 -18.56
C ASP A 61 -14.65 6.57 -18.50
N ASP A 62 -15.74 7.32 -18.33
CA ASP A 62 -17.09 6.79 -18.16
C ASP A 62 -17.61 6.01 -19.39
N GLU A 63 -16.96 6.15 -20.56
CA GLU A 63 -17.29 5.33 -21.73
C GLU A 63 -16.79 3.89 -21.60
N LEU A 64 -15.74 3.67 -20.79
CA LEU A 64 -15.09 2.37 -20.62
C LEU A 64 -15.48 1.67 -19.31
N VAL A 65 -15.65 2.46 -18.25
CA VAL A 65 -15.85 1.96 -16.89
C VAL A 65 -16.91 2.79 -16.19
N ASP A 66 -17.99 2.13 -15.77
CA ASP A 66 -18.97 2.76 -14.89
C ASP A 66 -18.55 2.63 -13.40
N GLN A 67 -19.19 3.42 -12.55
CA GLN A 67 -18.91 3.44 -11.12
C GLN A 67 -19.07 2.06 -10.46
N ALA A 68 -20.12 1.31 -10.82
CA ALA A 68 -20.37 -0.01 -10.23
C ALA A 68 -19.25 -1.02 -10.55
N ARG A 69 -18.69 -0.94 -11.76
CA ARG A 69 -17.54 -1.74 -12.16
C ARG A 69 -16.28 -1.32 -11.40
N LEU A 70 -16.06 -0.02 -11.21
CA LEU A 70 -14.95 0.49 -10.40
C LEU A 70 -15.03 -0.02 -8.96
N GLU A 71 -16.20 0.07 -8.31
CA GLU A 71 -16.42 -0.45 -6.95
C GLU A 71 -16.11 -1.95 -6.87
N THR A 72 -16.57 -2.72 -7.85
CA THR A 72 -16.28 -4.17 -7.93
C THR A 72 -14.77 -4.43 -8.06
N TRP A 73 -14.07 -3.64 -8.90
CA TRP A 73 -12.63 -3.78 -9.07
C TRP A 73 -11.87 -3.42 -7.80
N LEU A 74 -12.28 -2.38 -7.09
CA LEU A 74 -11.65 -1.99 -5.82
C LEU A 74 -11.81 -3.09 -4.76
N ASP A 75 -13.00 -3.68 -4.63
CA ASP A 75 -13.26 -4.79 -3.69
C ASP A 75 -12.41 -6.04 -4.01
N ILE A 76 -12.38 -6.44 -5.29
CA ILE A 76 -11.56 -7.59 -5.73
C ILE A 76 -10.07 -7.28 -5.50
N THR A 77 -9.63 -6.07 -5.84
CA THR A 77 -8.24 -5.64 -5.69
C THR A 77 -7.83 -5.67 -4.23
N GLY A 78 -8.62 -5.09 -3.32
CA GLY A 78 -8.33 -5.09 -1.89
C GLY A 78 -8.23 -6.48 -1.27
N ARG A 79 -9.04 -7.43 -1.75
CA ARG A 79 -9.06 -8.82 -1.26
C ARG A 79 -8.04 -9.74 -1.90
N ARG A 80 -7.72 -9.58 -3.18
CA ARG A 80 -6.90 -10.54 -3.95
C ARG A 80 -5.51 -10.02 -4.28
N ILE A 81 -5.39 -8.72 -4.53
CA ILE A 81 -4.14 -8.10 -4.94
C ILE A 81 -3.47 -7.42 -3.74
N GLY A 82 -4.17 -6.48 -3.11
CA GLY A 82 -3.71 -5.59 -2.04
C GLY A 82 -2.67 -4.55 -2.49
N LEU A 83 -2.11 -3.82 -1.52
CA LEU A 83 -1.16 -2.73 -1.72
C LEU A 83 0.16 -2.96 -1.00
N GLY A 84 1.24 -2.39 -1.55
CA GLY A 84 2.59 -2.52 -1.00
C GLY A 84 3.28 -3.86 -1.32
N ASP A 85 4.46 -4.07 -0.76
CA ASP A 85 5.29 -5.26 -1.05
C ASP A 85 4.86 -6.49 -0.22
N TRP A 86 4.15 -6.29 0.89
CA TRP A 86 3.64 -7.34 1.78
C TRP A 86 2.21 -7.79 1.45
N ARG A 87 1.74 -7.47 0.23
CA ARG A 87 0.37 -7.70 -0.24
C ARG A 87 0.03 -9.18 -0.51
N PRO A 88 -1.27 -9.56 -0.50
CA PRO A 88 -1.72 -10.93 -0.80
C PRO A 88 -1.14 -11.54 -2.08
N GLU A 89 -1.08 -10.78 -3.18
CA GLU A 89 -0.52 -11.26 -4.45
C GLU A 89 0.95 -11.70 -4.35
N LYS A 90 1.68 -11.17 -3.36
CA LYS A 90 3.09 -11.49 -3.07
C LYS A 90 3.23 -12.48 -1.93
N SER A 91 2.17 -13.22 -1.60
CA SER A 91 2.12 -14.17 -0.47
C SER A 91 2.38 -13.51 0.89
N GLY A 92 2.10 -12.20 1.01
CA GLY A 92 2.12 -11.50 2.30
C GLY A 92 0.72 -11.30 2.87
N ASP A 93 0.66 -11.02 4.16
CA ASP A 93 -0.60 -10.89 4.92
C ASP A 93 -0.99 -9.43 5.24
N HIS A 94 -0.19 -8.46 4.77
CA HIS A 94 -0.43 -7.02 5.00
C HIS A 94 -0.94 -6.33 3.74
N GLY A 95 -1.52 -5.12 3.87
CA GLY A 95 -1.92 -4.32 2.71
C GLY A 95 -3.20 -4.76 2.00
N ARG A 96 -4.01 -5.64 2.63
CA ARG A 96 -5.43 -5.76 2.27
C ARG A 96 -6.13 -4.44 2.58
N PHE A 97 -7.14 -4.11 1.79
CA PHE A 97 -7.96 -2.92 2.01
C PHE A 97 -9.40 -3.18 1.59
N GLU A 98 -10.28 -2.28 2.00
CA GLU A 98 -11.65 -2.18 1.54
C GLU A 98 -11.97 -0.72 1.24
N THR A 99 -12.96 -0.49 0.37
CA THR A 99 -13.41 0.87 0.08
C THR A 99 -14.32 1.35 1.20
N VAL A 100 -13.90 2.40 1.90
CA VAL A 100 -14.71 3.04 2.96
C VAL A 100 -15.79 3.94 2.36
N SER A 101 -15.42 4.76 1.38
CA SER A 101 -16.35 5.63 0.65
C SER A 101 -15.84 5.88 -0.77
N LEU A 102 -16.77 6.06 -1.71
CA LEU A 102 -16.49 6.49 -3.07
C LEU A 102 -17.42 7.66 -3.40
N ASN A 103 -16.85 8.80 -3.80
CA ASN A 103 -17.58 10.01 -4.13
C ASN A 103 -17.10 10.55 -5.48
N VAL A 104 -18.03 11.06 -6.28
CA VAL A 104 -17.70 11.80 -7.51
C VAL A 104 -17.28 13.21 -7.11
N VAL A 105 -16.14 13.66 -7.61
CA VAL A 105 -15.61 15.01 -7.39
C VAL A 105 -15.77 15.77 -8.71
N GLU A 106 -16.60 16.82 -8.70
CA GLU A 106 -16.82 17.74 -9.84
C GLU A 106 -15.73 18.82 -9.93
#